data_AF-A0A9W3AV98-F1
#
_entry.id   AF-A0A9W3AV98-F1
#
_cell.length_a   1.000
_cell.length_b   1.000
_cell.length_c   1.000
_cell.angle_alpha   90.00
_cell.angle_beta   90.00
_cell.angle_gamma   90.00
#
_symmetry.space_group_name_H-M   'P 1'
#
loop_
_entity.id
_entity.type
_entity.pdbx_description
1 polymer ?
#
loop_
_entity_poly.entity_id
_entity_poly.type
_entity_poly.pdbx_seq_one_letter_code
_entity_poly.pdbx_strand_id
1 'polypeptide(L)'
;MASDERLPLLNEDETRDYPLYTPKSLVPQSLGPFRDVQGDKINISASSSATTLAEHDSIIALFVVAFDTRSGNIVEWCIPEDTELDGVEFKAMPSGSHTLFSDFVYFRKDNLFGLACFEKMKVESEIERGARMKSVGILSLSYTTLYHHMQFLEKQVRHQLETPGNYSQLLAFYNDRKGILPSDETSETLKAHSLRSTPSTPSRDLVPEMKITHPAGCFNQFIKFFQEQIFVLWKFALLQRRIIFFSPPPIGVVCYRVYCACCLANHSIPNLNSIELRPHFYVNVADIEALENEVAYVACTTEKIFESKSHLYDIYVDNQNVKASTLAMKDLLKVSEGDREKLVKLNNLRSAHKFSTQDLSEEFLTNEEEIINSFFTELNERLFQTLLDISQSQDRQLTSDHMKSIGLDPTGDRAFLMELVEHYGIDVVLMVDNPCCPK
;
A
#
# COMPACT_ATOMS: atom_id res chain seq x y z
N MET A 1 -28.56 -48.31 18.73
CA MET A 1 -29.20 -47.42 19.72
C MET A 1 -28.84 -46.01 19.33
N ALA A 2 -29.77 -45.37 18.62
CA ALA A 2 -29.69 -43.97 18.20
C ALA A 2 -30.39 -43.13 19.26
N SER A 3 -29.82 -41.99 19.62
CA SER A 3 -30.47 -40.97 20.44
C SER A 3 -30.34 -39.64 19.70
N ASP A 4 -31.49 -39.28 19.14
CA ASP A 4 -31.88 -38.08 18.42
C ASP A 4 -32.25 -37.02 19.48
N GLU A 5 -31.55 -35.88 19.53
CA GLU A 5 -31.98 -34.72 20.32
C GLU A 5 -32.13 -33.51 19.40
N ARG A 6 -33.40 -33.28 19.03
CA ARG A 6 -33.90 -32.11 18.31
C ARG A 6 -33.92 -30.88 19.21
N LEU A 7 -33.45 -29.76 18.66
CA LEU A 7 -33.65 -28.41 19.16
C LEU A 7 -35.15 -28.03 19.16
N PRO A 8 -35.68 -27.35 20.19
CA PRO A 8 -37.05 -26.82 20.18
C PRO A 8 -37.16 -25.49 19.43
N LEU A 9 -38.25 -25.37 18.67
CA LEU A 9 -38.70 -24.21 17.93
C LEU A 9 -39.19 -23.08 18.85
N LEU A 10 -39.02 -21.85 18.35
CA LEU A 10 -39.39 -20.57 18.94
C LEU A 10 -40.90 -20.45 19.18
N ASN A 11 -41.28 -19.96 20.36
CA ASN A 11 -42.61 -19.40 20.61
C ASN A 11 -42.55 -17.88 20.39
N GLU A 12 -43.48 -17.39 19.57
CA GLU A 12 -43.83 -16.00 19.39
C GLU A 12 -44.55 -15.44 20.65
N ASP A 13 -44.59 -14.11 20.75
CA ASP A 13 -45.20 -13.26 21.78
C ASP A 13 -44.39 -12.99 23.06
N GLU A 14 -43.66 -11.87 23.04
CA GLU A 14 -43.73 -10.89 24.13
C GLU A 14 -43.36 -9.47 23.65
N THR A 15 -44.36 -8.60 23.66
CA THR A 15 -44.36 -7.17 23.38
C THR A 15 -43.65 -6.38 24.48
N ARG A 16 -42.69 -5.50 24.15
CA ARG A 16 -42.31 -4.35 25.01
C ARG A 16 -41.93 -3.09 24.22
N ASP A 17 -42.75 -2.08 24.46
CA ASP A 17 -42.68 -0.62 24.24
C ASP A 17 -41.38 0.04 23.76
N TYR A 18 -41.51 0.80 22.67
CA TYR A 18 -40.61 1.89 22.28
C TYR A 18 -41.33 3.25 22.42
N PRO A 19 -40.72 4.29 23.01
CA PRO A 19 -41.30 5.63 23.02
C PRO A 19 -41.11 6.31 21.65
N LEU A 20 -42.25 6.76 21.08
CA LEU A 20 -42.32 7.63 19.90
C LEU A 20 -41.77 9.02 20.22
N TYR A 21 -40.69 9.43 19.56
CA TYR A 21 -40.21 10.81 19.57
C TYR A 21 -40.49 11.45 18.20
N THR A 22 -41.30 12.51 18.20
CA THR A 22 -41.66 13.32 17.03
C THR A 22 -40.57 14.36 16.74
N PRO A 23 -40.12 14.51 15.48
CA PRO A 23 -39.10 15.50 15.13
C PRO A 23 -39.70 16.90 15.05
N LYS A 24 -39.20 17.82 15.88
CA LYS A 24 -39.41 19.26 15.73
C LYS A 24 -38.49 19.80 14.64
N SER A 25 -39.07 20.63 13.78
CA SER A 25 -38.44 21.31 12.66
C SER A 25 -37.25 22.16 13.10
N LEU A 26 -36.14 22.02 12.37
CA LEU A 26 -35.09 23.03 12.29
C LEU A 26 -34.84 23.33 10.81
N VAL A 27 -35.12 24.58 10.48
CA VAL A 27 -35.04 25.20 9.16
C VAL A 27 -33.57 25.46 8.81
N PRO A 28 -33.09 25.12 7.60
CA PRO A 28 -31.79 25.58 7.13
C PRO A 28 -31.85 27.08 6.82
N GLN A 29 -30.97 27.87 7.44
CA GLN A 29 -30.79 29.28 7.09
C GLN A 29 -30.24 29.40 5.67
N SER A 30 -30.96 30.15 4.82
CA SER A 30 -30.58 30.44 3.44
C SER A 30 -29.39 31.39 3.37
N LEU A 31 -28.35 31.02 2.64
CA LEU A 31 -27.39 31.96 2.08
C LEU A 31 -28.06 32.72 0.91
N GLY A 32 -27.91 34.05 0.90
CA GLY A 32 -28.61 34.98 0.01
C GLY A 32 -28.23 34.88 -1.48
N PRO A 33 -28.90 35.68 -2.34
CA PRO A 33 -28.91 35.46 -3.78
C PRO A 33 -27.64 35.98 -4.47
N PHE A 34 -27.09 35.17 -5.37
CA PHE A 34 -26.08 35.59 -6.34
C PHE A 34 -26.72 36.48 -7.42
N ARG A 35 -26.02 37.58 -7.76
CA ARG A 35 -26.41 38.54 -8.79
C ARG A 35 -26.09 38.01 -10.18
N ASP A 36 -27.06 38.13 -11.08
CA ASP A 36 -26.90 38.00 -12.53
C ASP A 36 -25.91 39.03 -13.08
N VAL A 37 -24.96 38.57 -13.90
CA VAL A 37 -24.29 39.39 -14.91
C VAL A 37 -24.32 38.63 -16.23
N GLN A 38 -24.79 39.34 -17.25
CA GLN A 38 -25.23 38.87 -18.54
C GLN A 38 -24.09 38.88 -19.56
N GLY A 39 -23.92 37.75 -20.25
CA GLY A 39 -23.59 37.66 -21.68
C GLY A 39 -22.18 38.05 -22.14
N ASP A 40 -21.36 37.03 -22.43
CA ASP A 40 -20.51 37.05 -23.63
C ASP A 40 -20.46 35.65 -24.27
N LYS A 41 -20.83 35.59 -25.56
CA LYS A 41 -20.85 34.38 -26.37
C LYS A 41 -19.44 34.07 -26.83
N ILE A 42 -18.83 32.99 -26.33
CA ILE A 42 -17.58 32.46 -26.87
C ILE A 42 -17.91 31.19 -27.66
N ASN A 43 -17.71 31.26 -28.98
CA ASN A 43 -17.84 30.16 -29.92
C ASN A 43 -16.82 29.05 -29.59
N ILE A 44 -17.30 27.84 -29.33
CA ILE A 44 -16.45 26.64 -29.21
C ILE A 44 -16.15 26.16 -30.64
N SER A 45 -14.99 26.55 -31.17
CA SER A 45 -14.35 25.84 -32.27
C SER A 45 -13.54 24.68 -31.68
N ALA A 46 -13.89 23.46 -32.07
CA ALA A 46 -13.15 22.24 -31.76
C ALA A 46 -11.66 22.42 -32.12
N SER A 47 -10.80 22.40 -31.10
CA SER A 47 -9.36 22.29 -31.27
C SER A 47 -8.89 21.07 -30.48
N SER A 48 -8.37 20.14 -31.26
CA SER A 48 -7.72 18.90 -30.89
C SER A 48 -6.45 19.15 -30.09
N SER A 49 -6.44 18.71 -28.83
CA SER A 49 -5.22 18.29 -28.13
C SER A 49 -5.60 17.64 -26.80
N ALA A 50 -6.27 16.49 -26.89
CA ALA A 50 -6.27 15.51 -25.81
C ALA A 50 -4.98 14.70 -25.94
N THR A 51 -3.92 15.18 -25.31
CA THR A 51 -2.69 14.40 -25.08
C THR A 51 -2.39 14.49 -23.60
N THR A 52 -3.33 13.99 -22.79
CA THR A 52 -3.07 13.59 -21.41
C THR A 52 -2.09 12.42 -21.47
N LEU A 53 -0.91 12.60 -20.87
CA LEU A 53 0.15 11.60 -20.74
C LEU A 53 -0.46 10.31 -20.16
N ALA A 54 -0.71 9.31 -21.00
CA ALA A 54 -1.19 8.01 -20.54
C ALA A 54 -0.09 7.41 -19.66
N GLU A 55 -0.41 7.10 -18.40
CA GLU A 55 0.44 6.24 -17.59
C GLU A 55 0.78 4.99 -18.41
N HIS A 56 2.07 4.75 -18.63
CA HIS A 56 2.53 3.72 -19.54
C HIS A 56 2.17 2.33 -18.97
N ASP A 57 1.03 1.79 -19.37
CA ASP A 57 0.60 0.39 -19.16
C ASP A 57 1.44 -0.58 -20.01
N SER A 58 2.76 -0.39 -19.93
CA SER A 58 3.76 -0.98 -20.80
C SER A 58 4.37 -2.20 -20.14
N ILE A 59 4.16 -3.36 -20.75
CA ILE A 59 4.69 -4.64 -20.26
C ILE A 59 6.08 -4.84 -20.84
N ILE A 60 7.07 -5.01 -19.96
CA ILE A 60 8.47 -5.20 -20.32
C ILE A 60 8.77 -6.68 -20.57
N ALA A 61 8.22 -7.56 -19.75
CA ALA A 61 8.36 -8.99 -19.90
C ALA A 61 7.11 -9.73 -19.44
N LEU A 62 6.88 -10.92 -20.00
CA LEU A 62 5.86 -11.86 -19.56
C LEU A 62 6.49 -13.24 -19.44
N PHE A 63 6.20 -13.95 -18.35
CA PHE A 63 6.81 -15.25 -18.07
C PHE A 63 5.82 -16.25 -17.49
N VAL A 64 6.17 -17.53 -17.61
CA VAL A 64 5.49 -18.67 -17.00
C VAL A 64 6.52 -19.43 -16.17
N VAL A 65 6.22 -19.60 -14.88
CA VAL A 65 6.98 -20.40 -13.94
C VAL A 65 6.23 -21.70 -13.69
N ALA A 66 6.95 -22.81 -13.62
CA ALA A 66 6.40 -24.11 -13.29
C ALA A 66 7.22 -24.77 -12.18
N PHE A 67 6.55 -25.63 -11.42
CA PHE A 67 7.23 -26.50 -10.47
C PHE A 67 7.68 -27.79 -11.16
N ASP A 68 9.00 -28.00 -11.26
CA ASP A 68 9.62 -29.25 -11.66
C ASP A 68 10.00 -30.08 -10.42
N THR A 69 9.68 -31.37 -10.45
CA THR A 69 9.87 -32.25 -9.28
C THR A 69 11.33 -32.57 -8.97
N ARG A 70 12.27 -32.25 -9.87
CA ARG A 70 13.72 -32.47 -9.72
C ARG A 70 14.47 -31.16 -9.46
N SER A 71 14.14 -30.11 -10.22
CA SER A 71 14.85 -28.83 -10.19
C SER A 71 14.19 -27.78 -9.31
N GLY A 72 12.95 -28.01 -8.83
CA GLY A 72 12.18 -27.03 -8.09
C GLY A 72 11.46 -26.05 -9.03
N ASN A 73 11.29 -24.80 -8.60
CA ASN A 73 10.68 -23.77 -9.44
C ASN A 73 11.60 -23.45 -10.62
N ILE A 74 11.06 -23.36 -11.83
CA ILE A 74 11.80 -22.99 -13.04
C ILE A 74 10.98 -22.01 -13.88
N VAL A 75 11.65 -21.10 -14.59
CA VAL A 75 11.03 -20.34 -15.68
C VAL A 75 10.86 -21.29 -16.87
N GLU A 76 9.64 -21.72 -17.15
CA GLU A 76 9.30 -22.65 -18.25
C GLU A 76 9.27 -21.92 -19.59
N TRP A 77 8.84 -20.66 -19.59
CA TRP A 77 8.71 -19.84 -20.78
C TRP A 77 8.76 -18.36 -20.43
N CYS A 78 9.33 -17.54 -21.31
CA CYS A 78 9.28 -16.09 -21.19
C CYS A 78 9.32 -15.39 -22.54
N ILE A 79 8.92 -14.11 -22.53
CA ILE A 79 9.10 -13.19 -23.64
C ILE A 79 9.39 -11.78 -23.10
N PRO A 80 10.35 -11.03 -23.69
CA PRO A 80 11.38 -11.47 -24.65
C PRO A 80 12.25 -12.63 -24.14
N GLU A 81 12.73 -13.50 -25.04
CA GLU A 81 13.50 -14.70 -24.68
C GLU A 81 14.88 -14.39 -24.07
N ASP A 82 15.40 -13.20 -24.33
CA ASP A 82 16.68 -12.69 -23.83
C ASP A 82 16.56 -11.89 -22.51
N THR A 83 15.37 -11.88 -21.90
CA THR A 83 15.16 -11.17 -20.63
C THR A 83 15.87 -11.88 -19.47
N GLU A 84 16.63 -11.13 -18.68
CA GLU A 84 17.27 -11.64 -17.46
C GLU A 84 16.25 -11.81 -16.33
N LEU A 85 15.74 -13.03 -16.18
CA LEU A 85 14.71 -13.42 -15.21
C LEU A 85 15.24 -14.29 -14.06
N ASP A 86 16.55 -14.36 -13.87
CA ASP A 86 17.15 -15.15 -12.80
C ASP A 86 16.55 -14.76 -11.43
N GLY A 87 16.06 -15.77 -10.70
CA GLY A 87 15.46 -15.63 -9.39
C GLY A 87 13.98 -15.25 -9.39
N VAL A 88 13.38 -14.91 -10.54
CA VAL A 88 11.95 -14.57 -10.65
C VAL A 88 11.07 -15.76 -10.29
N GLU A 89 11.50 -16.99 -10.56
CA GLU A 89 10.82 -18.23 -10.20
C GLU A 89 10.59 -18.39 -8.69
N PHE A 90 11.47 -17.83 -7.86
CA PHE A 90 11.33 -17.85 -6.39
C PHE A 90 10.51 -16.68 -5.86
N LYS A 91 10.25 -15.65 -6.68
CA LYS A 91 9.34 -14.54 -6.37
C LYS A 91 7.91 -14.85 -6.83
N ALA A 92 7.75 -15.40 -8.02
CA ALA A 92 6.46 -15.76 -8.61
C ALA A 92 5.81 -16.99 -7.94
N MET A 93 6.62 -17.88 -7.36
CA MET A 93 6.14 -18.99 -6.53
C MET A 93 6.78 -18.96 -5.14
N PRO A 94 6.27 -18.10 -4.23
CA PRO A 94 6.77 -17.95 -2.86
C PRO A 94 6.85 -19.26 -2.07
N SER A 95 7.73 -19.28 -1.07
CA SER A 95 7.81 -20.42 -0.15
C SER A 95 6.46 -20.62 0.55
N GLY A 96 5.96 -21.86 0.53
CA GLY A 96 4.66 -22.24 1.07
C GLY A 96 3.49 -22.22 0.08
N SER A 97 3.64 -21.72 -1.17
CA SER A 97 2.54 -21.65 -2.14
C SER A 97 1.90 -23.01 -2.46
N HIS A 98 2.63 -24.11 -2.33
CA HIS A 98 2.10 -25.48 -2.48
C HIS A 98 0.96 -25.82 -1.52
N THR A 99 0.79 -25.07 -0.41
CA THR A 99 -0.32 -25.25 0.54
C THR A 99 -1.64 -24.66 0.03
N LEU A 100 -1.58 -23.74 -0.92
CA LEU A 100 -2.74 -23.02 -1.47
C LEU A 100 -3.19 -23.61 -2.81
N PHE A 101 -4.41 -23.29 -3.23
CA PHE A 101 -4.90 -23.58 -4.58
C PHE A 101 -4.59 -22.45 -5.55
N SER A 102 -4.64 -21.21 -5.09
CA SER A 102 -4.27 -20.05 -5.87
C SER A 102 -3.80 -18.92 -4.96
N ASP A 103 -2.99 -18.01 -5.50
CA ASP A 103 -2.55 -16.78 -4.86
C ASP A 103 -2.04 -15.81 -5.94
N PHE A 104 -1.75 -14.57 -5.59
CA PHE A 104 -1.01 -13.64 -6.43
C PHE A 104 0.09 -12.98 -5.62
N VAL A 105 1.09 -12.42 -6.28
CA VAL A 105 2.24 -11.80 -5.62
C VAL A 105 2.73 -10.60 -6.43
N TYR A 106 2.96 -9.50 -5.72
CA TYR A 106 3.73 -8.38 -6.24
C TYR A 106 5.16 -8.50 -5.76
N PHE A 107 6.12 -8.11 -6.58
CA PHE A 107 7.54 -8.15 -6.22
C PHE A 107 8.34 -7.14 -7.04
N ARG A 108 9.59 -6.90 -6.63
CA ARG A 108 10.56 -6.11 -7.41
C ARG A 108 11.60 -7.03 -8.05
N LYS A 109 12.00 -6.72 -9.29
CA LYS A 109 13.17 -7.29 -9.97
C LYS A 109 13.95 -6.11 -10.54
N ASP A 110 15.07 -5.80 -9.90
CA ASP A 110 15.90 -4.63 -10.21
C ASP A 110 15.09 -3.33 -10.16
N ASN A 111 14.92 -2.65 -11.30
CA ASN A 111 14.13 -1.42 -11.41
C ASN A 111 12.70 -1.67 -11.93
N LEU A 112 12.29 -2.93 -12.06
CA LEU A 112 10.98 -3.34 -12.54
C LEU A 112 10.11 -3.85 -11.38
N PHE A 113 8.80 -3.72 -11.57
CA PHE A 113 7.78 -4.29 -10.71
C PHE A 113 7.10 -5.45 -11.39
N GLY A 114 6.91 -6.54 -10.65
CA GLY A 114 6.27 -7.75 -11.12
C GLY A 114 4.93 -8.01 -10.46
N LEU A 115 3.99 -8.54 -11.23
CA LEU A 115 2.78 -9.19 -10.74
C LEU A 115 2.74 -10.60 -11.31
N ALA A 116 2.61 -11.59 -10.43
CA ALA A 116 2.43 -12.98 -10.83
C ALA A 116 1.21 -13.60 -10.13
N CYS A 117 0.45 -14.39 -10.88
CA CYS A 117 -0.65 -15.19 -10.35
C CYS A 117 -0.22 -16.66 -10.31
N PHE A 118 -0.56 -17.37 -9.25
CA PHE A 118 -0.21 -18.76 -9.00
C PHE A 118 -1.47 -19.62 -8.91
N GLU A 119 -1.42 -20.83 -9.44
CA GLU A 119 -2.48 -21.83 -9.24
C GLU A 119 -1.90 -23.26 -9.19
N LYS A 120 -2.55 -24.10 -8.39
CA LYS A 120 -2.27 -25.52 -8.20
C LYS A 120 -3.47 -26.35 -8.62
N MET A 121 -3.26 -27.26 -9.56
CA MET A 121 -4.23 -28.23 -10.03
C MET A 121 -3.83 -29.65 -9.60
N LYS A 122 -4.79 -30.43 -9.11
CA LYS A 122 -4.57 -31.87 -8.87
C LYS A 122 -4.55 -32.61 -10.21
N VAL A 123 -3.59 -33.51 -10.38
CA VAL A 123 -3.43 -34.27 -11.63
C VAL A 123 -3.22 -35.74 -11.31
N GLU A 124 -3.77 -36.64 -12.14
CA GLU A 124 -3.55 -38.08 -12.02
C GLU A 124 -2.22 -38.46 -12.71
N SER A 125 -1.11 -37.99 -12.16
CA SER A 125 0.23 -38.19 -12.71
C SER A 125 1.22 -38.51 -11.60
N GLU A 126 1.84 -39.70 -11.67
CA GLU A 126 2.87 -40.13 -10.72
C GLU A 126 4.16 -39.29 -10.89
N ILE A 127 4.48 -38.88 -12.12
CA ILE A 127 5.65 -38.06 -12.45
C ILE A 127 5.53 -36.67 -11.80
N GLU A 128 4.32 -36.10 -11.81
CA GLU A 128 4.01 -34.81 -11.20
C GLU A 128 3.58 -34.94 -9.73
N ARG A 129 3.71 -36.14 -9.13
CA ARG A 129 3.36 -36.42 -7.72
C ARG A 129 1.95 -35.97 -7.33
N GLY A 130 1.00 -36.07 -8.26
CA GLY A 130 -0.41 -35.77 -7.99
C GLY A 130 -0.81 -34.29 -8.07
N ALA A 131 0.12 -33.37 -8.34
CA ALA A 131 -0.19 -31.94 -8.45
C ALA A 131 0.68 -31.21 -9.48
N ARG A 132 0.04 -30.42 -10.33
CA ARG A 132 0.69 -29.49 -11.26
C ARG A 132 0.54 -28.08 -10.72
N MET A 133 1.63 -27.32 -10.72
CA MET A 133 1.69 -25.97 -10.19
C MET A 133 2.35 -25.05 -11.20
N LYS A 134 1.70 -23.93 -11.49
CA LYS A 134 2.23 -22.91 -12.39
C LYS A 134 1.96 -21.52 -11.84
N SER A 135 2.76 -20.57 -12.29
CA SER A 135 2.53 -19.15 -12.12
C SER A 135 2.78 -18.42 -13.43
N VAL A 136 1.96 -17.41 -13.73
CA VAL A 136 2.09 -16.55 -14.90
C VAL A 136 2.22 -15.14 -14.39
N GLY A 137 3.23 -14.42 -14.86
CA GLY A 137 3.49 -13.06 -14.41
C GLY A 137 4.03 -12.14 -15.48
N ILE A 138 4.01 -10.85 -15.16
CA ILE A 138 4.45 -9.74 -16.01
C ILE A 138 5.40 -8.84 -15.23
N LEU A 139 6.27 -8.14 -15.94
CA LEU A 139 7.10 -7.05 -15.42
C LEU A 139 6.73 -5.72 -16.09
N SER A 140 6.71 -4.64 -15.31
CA SER A 140 6.43 -3.26 -15.76
C SER A 140 7.33 -2.26 -15.03
N LEU A 141 7.45 -1.06 -15.59
CA LEU A 141 8.11 0.08 -14.94
C LEU A 141 7.28 0.68 -13.79
N SER A 142 5.96 0.49 -13.81
CA SER A 142 5.07 0.96 -12.75
C SER A 142 4.33 -0.21 -12.12
N TYR A 143 4.31 -0.26 -10.79
CA TYR A 143 3.45 -1.20 -10.06
C TYR A 143 1.98 -0.78 -10.05
N THR A 144 1.69 0.48 -10.35
CA THR A 144 0.36 1.07 -10.13
C THR A 144 -0.66 0.59 -11.14
N THR A 145 -0.25 0.14 -12.34
CA THR A 145 -1.15 -0.37 -13.39
C THR A 145 -1.20 -1.90 -13.46
N LEU A 146 -0.29 -2.60 -12.77
CA LEU A 146 -0.17 -4.06 -12.86
C LEU A 146 -1.48 -4.79 -12.55
N TYR A 147 -2.27 -4.25 -11.62
CA TYR A 147 -3.54 -4.84 -11.20
C TYR A 147 -4.57 -4.95 -12.34
N HIS A 148 -4.47 -4.11 -13.39
CA HIS A 148 -5.33 -4.19 -14.58
C HIS A 148 -5.24 -5.56 -15.25
N HIS A 149 -4.09 -6.23 -15.12
CA HIS A 149 -3.79 -7.49 -15.78
C HIS A 149 -4.10 -8.72 -14.92
N MET A 150 -4.44 -8.55 -13.63
CA MET A 150 -4.59 -9.66 -12.69
C MET A 150 -5.59 -10.72 -13.19
N GLN A 151 -6.79 -10.30 -13.61
CA GLN A 151 -7.82 -11.22 -14.12
C GLN A 151 -7.38 -11.97 -15.39
N PHE A 152 -6.57 -11.33 -16.24
CA PHE A 152 -6.00 -11.98 -17.42
C PHE A 152 -5.00 -13.04 -16.97
N LEU A 153 -4.06 -12.70 -16.08
CA LEU A 153 -3.05 -13.61 -15.57
C LEU A 153 -3.68 -14.84 -14.89
N GLU A 154 -4.68 -14.66 -14.02
CA GLU A 154 -5.40 -15.77 -13.38
C GLU A 154 -6.00 -16.75 -14.41
N LYS A 155 -6.64 -16.23 -15.47
CA LYS A 155 -7.18 -17.05 -16.56
C LYS A 155 -6.06 -17.79 -17.30
N GLN A 156 -4.94 -17.12 -17.53
CA GLN A 156 -3.81 -17.72 -18.24
C GLN A 156 -3.10 -18.80 -17.42
N VAL A 157 -2.95 -18.64 -16.10
CA VAL A 157 -2.40 -19.70 -15.24
C VAL A 157 -3.25 -20.96 -15.36
N ARG A 158 -4.57 -20.83 -15.24
CA ARG A 158 -5.50 -21.95 -15.40
C ARG A 158 -5.37 -22.60 -16.77
N HIS A 159 -5.31 -21.80 -17.84
CA HIS A 159 -5.10 -22.30 -19.19
C HIS A 159 -3.78 -23.08 -19.32
N GLN A 160 -2.68 -22.58 -18.75
CA GLN A 160 -1.38 -23.26 -18.78
C GLN A 160 -1.34 -24.55 -17.95
N LEU A 161 -2.19 -24.67 -16.93
CA LEU A 161 -2.34 -25.91 -16.16
C LEU A 161 -3.12 -26.96 -16.97
N GLU A 162 -4.17 -26.56 -17.67
CA GLU A 162 -5.02 -27.46 -18.48
C GLU A 162 -4.38 -27.84 -19.82
N THR A 163 -3.71 -26.89 -20.48
CA THR A 163 -3.08 -27.05 -21.80
C THR A 163 -1.61 -26.57 -21.77
N PRO A 164 -0.70 -27.32 -21.11
CA PRO A 164 0.70 -26.94 -21.01
C PRO A 164 1.37 -26.73 -22.38
N GLY A 165 2.25 -25.74 -22.48
CA GLY A 165 3.03 -25.45 -23.69
C GLY A 165 2.32 -24.59 -24.73
N ASN A 166 1.05 -24.21 -24.53
CA ASN A 166 0.32 -23.33 -25.44
C ASN A 166 0.40 -21.86 -25.01
N TYR A 167 1.41 -21.14 -25.52
CA TYR A 167 1.66 -19.74 -25.15
C TYR A 167 1.07 -18.71 -26.13
N SER A 168 0.21 -19.12 -27.06
CA SER A 168 -0.29 -18.26 -28.14
C SER A 168 -1.04 -17.01 -27.63
N GLN A 169 -1.89 -17.17 -26.61
CA GLN A 169 -2.64 -16.06 -26.02
C GLN A 169 -1.73 -15.08 -25.26
N LEU A 170 -0.73 -15.61 -24.55
CA LEU A 170 0.28 -14.81 -23.85
C LEU A 170 1.11 -13.99 -24.82
N LEU A 171 1.53 -14.59 -25.93
CA LEU A 171 2.27 -13.93 -27.00
C LEU A 171 1.44 -12.80 -27.65
N ALA A 172 0.16 -13.05 -27.93
CA ALA A 172 -0.73 -12.04 -28.49
C ALA A 172 -0.91 -10.85 -27.54
N PHE A 173 -1.14 -11.13 -26.25
CA PHE A 173 -1.27 -10.11 -25.21
C PHE A 173 0.00 -9.27 -25.04
N TYR A 174 1.18 -9.91 -24.99
CA TYR A 174 2.45 -9.20 -24.90
C TYR A 174 2.66 -8.27 -26.11
N ASN A 175 2.36 -8.73 -27.33
CA ASN A 175 2.53 -7.90 -28.52
C ASN A 175 1.61 -6.67 -28.56
N ASP A 176 0.43 -6.74 -27.94
CA ASP A 176 -0.52 -5.63 -27.83
C ASP A 176 -0.05 -4.56 -26.82
N ARG A 177 0.62 -4.98 -25.74
CA ARG A 177 0.97 -4.11 -24.60
C ARG A 177 2.45 -3.90 -24.35
N LYS A 178 3.34 -4.42 -25.20
CA LYS A 178 4.78 -4.32 -24.98
C LYS A 178 5.24 -2.87 -24.90
N GLY A 179 5.99 -2.56 -23.85
CA GLY A 179 6.72 -1.32 -23.72
C GLY A 179 7.98 -1.32 -24.59
N ILE A 180 8.44 -0.13 -24.97
CA ILE A 180 9.80 0.04 -25.51
C ILE A 180 10.65 0.57 -24.35
N LEU A 181 11.61 -0.23 -23.88
CA LEU A 181 12.65 0.27 -22.97
C LEU A 181 13.53 1.27 -23.73
N PRO A 182 13.92 2.42 -23.13
CA PRO A 182 14.93 3.29 -23.71
C PRO A 182 16.21 2.47 -23.92
N SER A 183 16.65 2.28 -25.16
CA SER A 183 17.85 1.51 -25.47
C SER A 183 19.09 2.24 -24.98
N ASP A 184 19.96 1.49 -24.31
CA ASP A 184 21.19 1.93 -23.66
C ASP A 184 22.34 2.14 -24.68
N GLU A 185 22.07 2.84 -25.78
CA GLU A 185 23.09 3.24 -26.76
C GLU A 185 23.75 4.56 -26.34
N THR A 186 24.49 4.55 -25.24
CA THR A 186 25.66 5.43 -24.96
C THR A 186 26.29 5.09 -23.60
N SER A 187 26.72 3.84 -23.45
CA SER A 187 27.67 3.46 -22.39
C SER A 187 29.05 4.07 -22.70
N GLU A 188 29.31 5.31 -22.27
CA GLU A 188 30.65 5.76 -21.83
C GLU A 188 30.72 7.14 -21.13
N THR A 189 29.61 7.89 -20.99
CA THR A 189 29.62 9.20 -20.28
C THR A 189 28.75 9.29 -19.01
N LEU A 190 28.09 8.20 -18.60
CA LEU A 190 27.16 8.20 -17.44
C LEU A 190 27.74 7.69 -16.11
N LYS A 191 29.07 7.54 -15.99
CA LYS A 191 29.71 7.19 -14.70
C LYS A 191 30.06 8.40 -13.80
N ALA A 192 29.66 9.63 -14.17
CA ALA A 192 30.04 10.84 -13.44
C ALA A 192 28.89 11.75 -12.99
N HIS A 193 27.63 11.43 -13.27
CA HIS A 193 26.49 12.19 -12.75
C HIS A 193 25.47 11.24 -12.12
N SER A 194 25.49 11.16 -10.78
CA SER A 194 24.32 10.79 -9.99
C SER A 194 23.11 11.46 -10.63
N LEU A 195 22.20 10.62 -11.15
CA LEU A 195 20.98 11.04 -11.80
C LEU A 195 20.28 12.04 -10.87
N ARG A 196 20.33 13.31 -11.26
CA ARG A 196 19.48 14.34 -10.71
C ARG A 196 18.06 13.83 -10.89
N SER A 197 17.40 13.63 -9.76
CA SER A 197 15.95 13.47 -9.63
C SER A 197 15.23 14.25 -10.73
N THR A 198 14.66 13.55 -11.70
CA THR A 198 13.62 14.13 -12.53
C THR A 198 12.49 14.52 -11.58
N PRO A 199 11.97 15.76 -11.63
CA PRO A 199 10.87 16.15 -10.77
C PRO A 199 9.62 15.41 -11.25
N SER A 200 9.34 14.26 -10.65
CA SER A 200 8.01 13.67 -10.62
C SER A 200 7.16 14.50 -9.66
N THR A 201 6.81 15.72 -10.08
CA THR A 201 5.64 16.42 -9.56
C THR A 201 4.46 16.05 -10.47
N PRO A 202 3.57 15.13 -10.05
CA PRO A 202 2.23 15.15 -10.60
C PRO A 202 1.56 16.42 -10.07
N SER A 203 1.10 17.27 -10.99
CA SER A 203 0.10 18.31 -10.68
C SER A 203 -1.07 17.65 -9.94
N ARG A 204 -1.31 18.02 -8.67
CA ARG A 204 -2.51 17.90 -7.79
C ARG A 204 -3.57 16.79 -7.93
N ASP A 205 -3.56 15.93 -8.94
CA ASP A 205 -4.77 15.21 -9.37
C ASP A 205 -4.62 13.69 -9.49
N LEU A 206 -3.47 13.07 -9.22
CA LEU A 206 -3.38 11.60 -9.26
C LEU A 206 -2.43 11.08 -8.18
N VAL A 207 -2.99 10.73 -7.02
CA VAL A 207 -2.44 9.61 -6.24
C VAL A 207 -2.48 8.40 -7.18
N PRO A 208 -1.38 7.68 -7.42
CA PRO A 208 -1.44 6.52 -8.32
C PRO A 208 -2.43 5.49 -7.77
N GLU A 209 -3.62 5.44 -8.35
CA GLU A 209 -4.73 4.65 -7.84
C GLU A 209 -4.54 3.21 -8.30
N MET A 210 -3.97 2.36 -7.45
CA MET A 210 -4.18 0.92 -7.61
C MET A 210 -5.66 0.64 -7.35
N LYS A 211 -6.53 0.60 -8.38
CA LYS A 211 -7.90 0.11 -8.22
C LYS A 211 -7.88 -1.39 -8.01
N ILE A 212 -7.61 -1.82 -6.79
CA ILE A 212 -7.50 -3.23 -6.43
C ILE A 212 -8.77 -3.95 -6.85
N THR A 213 -8.68 -4.71 -7.94
CA THR A 213 -9.80 -5.43 -8.55
C THR A 213 -10.23 -6.66 -7.73
N HIS A 214 -9.67 -6.82 -6.50
CA HIS A 214 -10.36 -6.96 -5.18
C HIS A 214 -9.57 -7.90 -4.22
N PRO A 215 -9.19 -7.48 -3.00
CA PRO A 215 -10.09 -7.53 -1.83
C PRO A 215 -10.61 -6.14 -1.46
N ALA A 216 -11.93 -5.99 -1.38
CA ALA A 216 -12.65 -4.76 -1.02
C ALA A 216 -11.99 -4.07 0.16
N GLY A 217 -11.60 -2.82 -0.05
CA GLY A 217 -11.10 -1.96 1.02
C GLY A 217 -9.89 -2.57 1.69
N CYS A 218 -8.83 -2.87 0.92
CA CYS A 218 -7.59 -3.39 1.49
C CYS A 218 -7.06 -2.44 2.58
N PHE A 219 -7.19 -1.13 2.35
CA PHE A 219 -6.81 -0.12 3.30
C PHE A 219 -7.76 -0.13 4.50
N ASN A 220 -9.07 -0.23 4.27
CA ASN A 220 -10.06 -0.41 5.34
C ASN A 220 -9.75 -1.65 6.22
N GLN A 221 -9.47 -2.79 5.60
CA GLN A 221 -9.07 -4.02 6.30
C GLN A 221 -7.75 -3.83 7.05
N PHE A 222 -6.79 -3.11 6.46
CA PHE A 222 -5.52 -2.76 7.09
C PHE A 222 -5.73 -1.91 8.36
N ILE A 223 -6.56 -0.85 8.29
CA ILE A 223 -6.94 -0.05 9.47
C ILE A 223 -7.65 -0.93 10.51
N LYS A 224 -8.62 -1.76 10.10
CA LYS A 224 -9.35 -2.65 11.03
C LYS A 224 -8.45 -3.69 11.69
N PHE A 225 -7.46 -4.19 10.95
CA PHE A 225 -6.55 -5.23 11.41
C PHE A 225 -5.52 -4.68 12.40
N PHE A 226 -4.94 -3.51 12.16
CA PHE A 226 -3.97 -2.90 13.08
C PHE A 226 -4.60 -2.03 14.16
N GLN A 227 -5.82 -1.53 13.97
CA GLN A 227 -6.50 -0.61 14.89
C GLN A 227 -5.58 0.56 15.26
N GLU A 228 -5.33 0.81 16.54
CA GLU A 228 -4.49 1.92 17.01
C GLU A 228 -3.02 1.75 16.58
N GLN A 229 -2.55 0.51 16.38
CA GLN A 229 -1.19 0.23 15.91
C GLN A 229 -0.93 0.74 14.49
N ILE A 230 -1.98 1.10 13.74
CA ILE A 230 -1.79 1.76 12.45
C ILE A 230 -0.98 3.05 12.61
N PHE A 231 -1.15 3.77 13.71
CA PHE A 231 -0.43 5.02 13.93
C PHE A 231 1.01 4.80 14.39
N VAL A 232 1.31 3.64 14.99
CA VAL A 232 2.69 3.20 15.19
C VAL A 232 3.37 2.93 13.84
N LEU A 233 2.69 2.20 12.93
CA LEU A 233 3.20 2.00 11.56
C LEU A 233 3.35 3.31 10.79
N TRP A 234 2.39 4.23 10.92
CA TRP A 234 2.44 5.57 10.33
C TRP A 234 3.66 6.37 10.79
N LYS A 235 3.97 6.37 12.10
CA LYS A 235 5.19 7.02 12.64
C LYS A 235 6.44 6.47 11.98
N PHE A 236 6.57 5.14 11.89
CA PHE A 236 7.74 4.52 11.25
C PHE A 236 7.79 4.73 9.73
N ALA A 237 6.63 4.80 9.07
CA ALA A 237 6.55 5.14 7.65
C ALA A 237 7.01 6.59 7.40
N LEU A 238 6.57 7.55 8.22
CA LEU A 238 7.04 8.94 8.17
C LEU A 238 8.54 9.06 8.47
N LEU A 239 9.07 8.27 9.40
CA LEU A 239 10.51 8.18 9.66
C LEU A 239 11.27 7.39 8.57
N GLN A 240 10.59 6.96 7.51
CA GLN A 240 11.16 6.22 6.38
C GLN A 240 11.98 4.99 6.82
N ARG A 241 11.50 4.28 7.84
CA ARG A 241 12.18 3.09 8.37
C ARG A 241 12.03 1.89 7.44
N ARG A 242 12.95 0.93 7.58
CA ARG A 242 12.91 -0.37 6.89
C ARG A 242 11.91 -1.29 7.58
N ILE A 243 10.76 -1.53 6.96
CA ILE A 243 9.64 -2.30 7.53
C ILE A 243 9.46 -3.62 6.77
N ILE A 244 9.51 -4.75 7.48
CA ILE A 244 9.21 -6.08 6.93
C ILE A 244 7.94 -6.65 7.57
N PHE A 245 6.96 -7.01 6.74
CA PHE A 245 5.80 -7.81 7.13
C PHE A 245 6.07 -9.30 6.91
N PHE A 246 6.03 -10.08 7.97
CA PHE A 246 6.02 -11.53 7.87
C PHE A 246 4.60 -12.08 7.84
N SER A 247 4.36 -13.01 6.93
CA SER A 247 3.14 -13.82 6.91
C SER A 247 3.38 -15.10 6.11
N PRO A 248 2.87 -16.27 6.55
CA PRO A 248 2.73 -17.40 5.63
C PRO A 248 1.78 -17.03 4.47
N PRO A 249 1.82 -17.76 3.34
CA PRO A 249 0.85 -17.57 2.26
C PRO A 249 -0.61 -17.67 2.77
N PRO A 250 -1.56 -16.90 2.19
CA PRO A 250 -1.45 -16.12 0.96
C PRO A 250 -0.72 -14.79 1.11
N ILE A 251 0.21 -14.50 0.19
CA ILE A 251 1.09 -13.33 0.25
C ILE A 251 0.51 -12.12 -0.49
N GLY A 252 -0.39 -12.33 -1.45
CA GLY A 252 -0.95 -11.24 -2.26
C GLY A 252 -1.64 -10.16 -1.41
N VAL A 253 -2.39 -10.59 -0.39
CA VAL A 253 -3.04 -9.68 0.57
C VAL A 253 -2.01 -8.88 1.38
N VAL A 254 -0.84 -9.46 1.66
CA VAL A 254 0.24 -8.81 2.42
C VAL A 254 1.00 -7.82 1.55
N CYS A 255 1.14 -8.09 0.25
CA CYS A 255 1.64 -7.11 -0.72
C CYS A 255 0.77 -5.83 -0.73
N TYR A 256 -0.55 -5.96 -0.57
CA TYR A 256 -1.41 -4.78 -0.39
C TYR A 256 -1.15 -4.07 0.94
N ARG A 257 -0.84 -4.78 2.03
CA ARG A 257 -0.45 -4.14 3.30
C ARG A 257 0.84 -3.33 3.15
N VAL A 258 1.80 -3.84 2.39
CA VAL A 258 3.03 -3.12 2.03
C VAL A 258 2.69 -1.81 1.32
N TYR A 259 1.83 -1.87 0.29
CA TYR A 259 1.36 -0.69 -0.41
C TYR A 259 0.64 0.31 0.51
N CYS A 260 -0.34 -0.14 1.31
CA CYS A 260 -1.05 0.72 2.25
C CYS A 260 -0.10 1.39 3.27
N ALA A 261 0.90 0.66 3.76
CA ALA A 261 1.89 1.20 4.69
C ALA A 261 2.73 2.32 4.06
N CYS A 262 3.12 2.21 2.78
CA CYS A 262 3.73 3.31 2.05
C CYS A 262 2.80 4.54 1.99
N CYS A 263 1.52 4.32 1.67
CA CYS A 263 0.54 5.40 1.56
C CYS A 263 0.29 6.16 2.87
N LEU A 264 0.56 5.58 4.04
CA LEU A 264 0.43 6.26 5.34
C LEU A 264 1.30 7.52 5.40
N ALA A 265 2.45 7.54 4.74
CA ALA A 265 3.43 8.62 4.79
C ALA A 265 3.31 9.63 3.63
N ASN A 266 2.29 9.51 2.77
CA ASN A 266 2.12 10.37 1.61
C ASN A 266 1.86 11.83 2.01
N HIS A 267 2.53 12.77 1.34
CA HIS A 267 2.28 14.22 1.45
C HIS A 267 2.78 14.95 0.20
N SER A 268 2.25 16.15 -0.06
CA SER A 268 2.63 16.96 -1.23
C SER A 268 3.58 18.13 -0.90
N ILE A 269 4.14 18.17 0.32
CA ILE A 269 5.03 19.26 0.76
C ILE A 269 6.32 19.31 -0.09
N PRO A 270 6.56 20.41 -0.84
CA PRO A 270 7.74 20.54 -1.69
C PRO A 270 9.04 20.59 -0.88
N ASN A 271 10.12 20.05 -1.45
CA ASN A 271 11.49 20.12 -0.91
C ASN A 271 11.72 19.45 0.46
N LEU A 272 10.72 18.73 0.98
CA LEU A 272 10.83 18.04 2.26
C LEU A 272 11.47 16.64 2.12
N ASN A 273 11.45 16.05 0.92
CA ASN A 273 11.94 14.70 0.66
C ASN A 273 13.00 14.65 -0.44
N SER A 274 14.11 13.97 -0.17
CA SER A 274 14.99 13.41 -1.21
C SER A 274 14.78 11.90 -1.40
N ILE A 275 14.21 11.21 -0.40
CA ILE A 275 13.98 9.76 -0.38
C ILE A 275 12.47 9.50 -0.38
N GLU A 276 12.02 8.59 -1.24
CA GLU A 276 10.63 8.15 -1.35
C GLU A 276 10.50 6.74 -0.74
N LEU A 277 9.50 6.53 0.13
CA LEU A 277 9.27 5.21 0.73
C LEU A 277 8.62 4.26 -0.29
N ARG A 278 9.42 3.42 -0.94
CA ARG A 278 8.95 2.57 -2.04
C ARG A 278 8.52 1.16 -1.59
N PRO A 279 7.40 0.64 -2.12
CA PRO A 279 7.00 -0.73 -1.87
C PRO A 279 7.95 -1.68 -2.60
N HIS A 280 8.70 -2.47 -1.85
CA HIS A 280 9.50 -3.58 -2.39
C HIS A 280 8.66 -4.85 -2.58
N PHE A 281 7.45 -4.86 -2.00
CA PHE A 281 6.52 -5.99 -2.01
C PHE A 281 7.20 -7.27 -1.52
N TYR A 282 6.99 -8.41 -2.19
CA TYR A 282 7.54 -9.68 -1.74
C TYR A 282 9.06 -9.77 -1.92
N VAL A 283 9.73 -10.13 -0.83
CA VAL A 283 11.17 -10.40 -0.76
C VAL A 283 11.44 -11.78 -0.15
N ASN A 284 12.56 -12.38 -0.55
CA ASN A 284 13.01 -13.69 -0.07
C ASN A 284 14.51 -13.66 0.26
N VAL A 285 15.09 -14.80 0.65
CA VAL A 285 16.52 -14.90 1.00
C VAL A 285 17.48 -14.43 -0.10
N ALA A 286 17.08 -14.46 -1.38
CA ALA A 286 17.92 -13.99 -2.47
C ALA A 286 18.04 -12.45 -2.49
N ASP A 287 17.12 -11.73 -1.82
CA ASP A 287 17.11 -10.26 -1.78
C ASP A 287 17.92 -9.68 -0.62
N ILE A 288 18.53 -10.52 0.23
CA ILE A 288 19.18 -10.08 1.47
C ILE A 288 20.29 -9.06 1.20
N GLU A 289 21.17 -9.32 0.23
CA GLU A 289 22.27 -8.41 -0.11
C GLU A 289 21.76 -7.07 -0.65
N ALA A 290 20.68 -7.07 -1.42
CA ALA A 290 20.05 -5.85 -1.90
C ALA A 290 19.43 -5.04 -0.75
N LEU A 291 18.70 -5.71 0.14
CA LEU A 291 18.02 -5.07 1.28
C LEU A 291 18.97 -4.46 2.32
N GLU A 292 20.18 -5.01 2.48
CA GLU A 292 21.20 -4.42 3.36
C GLU A 292 21.63 -3.01 2.92
N ASN A 293 21.55 -2.72 1.62
CA ASN A 293 21.98 -1.46 1.03
C ASN A 293 20.85 -0.43 0.91
N GLU A 294 19.59 -0.83 1.16
CA GLU A 294 18.44 0.06 1.07
C GLU A 294 18.29 0.89 2.36
N VAL A 295 18.13 2.20 2.19
CA VAL A 295 18.00 3.15 3.32
C VAL A 295 16.60 3.10 3.92
N ALA A 296 15.58 2.93 3.07
CA ALA A 296 14.17 2.94 3.44
C ALA A 296 13.38 2.03 2.50
N TYR A 297 12.56 1.14 3.06
CA TYR A 297 11.68 0.30 2.25
C TYR A 297 10.52 -0.26 3.10
N VAL A 298 9.47 -0.69 2.41
CA VAL A 298 8.44 -1.56 2.98
C VAL A 298 8.37 -2.84 2.15
N ALA A 299 8.48 -3.99 2.79
CA ALA A 299 8.47 -5.29 2.12
C ALA A 299 7.65 -6.33 2.91
N CYS A 300 7.35 -7.46 2.28
CA CYS A 300 6.77 -8.61 2.94
C CYS A 300 7.50 -9.91 2.57
N THR A 301 7.44 -10.90 3.45
CA THR A 301 8.09 -12.20 3.23
C THR A 301 7.31 -13.34 3.88
N THR A 302 7.45 -14.54 3.32
CA THR A 302 6.97 -15.79 3.92
C THR A 302 8.06 -16.49 4.72
N GLU A 303 9.28 -15.96 4.73
CA GLU A 303 10.45 -16.65 5.26
C GLU A 303 10.80 -16.17 6.68
N LYS A 304 10.56 -17.06 7.66
CA LYS A 304 10.76 -16.76 9.08
C LYS A 304 12.21 -16.44 9.46
N ILE A 305 13.18 -16.77 8.59
CA ILE A 305 14.60 -16.45 8.80
C ILE A 305 14.84 -14.96 8.98
N PHE A 306 14.03 -14.11 8.34
CA PHE A 306 14.12 -12.66 8.50
C PHE A 306 13.97 -12.25 9.96
N GLU A 307 13.13 -12.89 10.78
CA GLU A 307 12.98 -12.55 12.22
C GLU A 307 14.30 -12.58 13.00
N SER A 308 15.25 -13.44 12.60
CA SER A 308 16.56 -13.54 13.24
C SER A 308 17.59 -12.54 12.68
N LYS A 309 17.37 -12.02 11.47
CA LYS A 309 18.27 -11.12 10.74
C LYS A 309 17.90 -9.65 10.99
N SER A 310 17.98 -9.23 12.24
CA SER A 310 17.59 -7.88 12.69
C SER A 310 18.38 -6.70 12.10
N HIS A 311 19.49 -6.95 11.40
CA HIS A 311 20.24 -5.92 10.66
C HIS A 311 19.53 -5.50 9.34
N LEU A 312 18.65 -6.35 8.81
CA LEU A 312 17.97 -6.09 7.54
C LEU A 312 16.84 -5.07 7.66
N TYR A 313 16.23 -4.94 8.84
CA TYR A 313 15.06 -4.09 9.05
C TYR A 313 15.17 -3.31 10.35
N ASP A 314 14.37 -2.25 10.43
CA ASP A 314 14.15 -1.50 11.66
C ASP A 314 12.92 -2.01 12.38
N ILE A 315 11.87 -2.36 11.62
CA ILE A 315 10.59 -2.86 12.12
C ILE A 315 10.23 -4.20 11.46
N TYR A 316 9.89 -5.18 12.30
CA TYR A 316 9.37 -6.47 11.88
C TYR A 316 7.95 -6.66 12.40
N VAL A 317 7.02 -6.93 11.47
CA VAL A 317 5.61 -7.08 11.77
C VAL A 317 5.23 -8.54 11.58
N ASP A 318 4.79 -9.19 12.66
CA ASP A 318 4.26 -10.55 12.63
C ASP A 318 2.81 -10.51 13.12
N ASN A 319 1.87 -10.76 12.21
CA ASN A 319 0.44 -10.53 12.45
C ASN A 319 0.19 -9.07 12.89
N GLN A 320 -0.28 -8.81 14.11
CA GLN A 320 -0.47 -7.46 14.68
C GLN A 320 0.70 -7.01 15.57
N ASN A 321 1.72 -7.86 15.75
CA ASN A 321 2.84 -7.57 16.62
C ASN A 321 3.92 -6.80 15.85
N VAL A 322 4.10 -5.53 16.22
CA VAL A 322 5.12 -4.65 15.67
C VAL A 322 6.35 -4.71 16.59
N LYS A 323 7.48 -5.20 16.07
CA LYS A 323 8.73 -5.35 16.82
C LYS A 323 9.81 -4.44 16.24
N ALA A 324 10.46 -3.66 17.09
CA ALA A 324 11.64 -2.88 16.71
C ALA A 324 12.92 -3.71 16.87
N SER A 325 13.85 -3.57 15.92
CA SER A 325 15.15 -4.23 15.94
C SER A 325 16.11 -3.62 16.98
N THR A 326 15.99 -2.31 17.23
CA THR A 326 16.86 -1.57 18.16
C THR A 326 16.12 -1.12 19.43
N LEU A 327 16.87 -0.88 20.50
CA LEU A 327 16.30 -0.41 21.77
C LEU A 327 15.76 1.03 21.66
N ALA A 328 16.43 1.89 20.89
CA ALA A 328 16.05 3.29 20.71
C ALA A 328 14.63 3.43 20.13
N MET A 329 14.27 2.57 19.17
CA MET A 329 12.97 2.59 18.52
C MET A 329 11.85 1.94 19.35
N LYS A 330 12.14 1.27 20.47
CA LYS A 330 11.10 0.62 21.29
C LYS A 330 10.16 1.61 21.94
N ASP A 331 10.63 2.82 22.24
CA ASP A 331 9.77 3.85 22.81
C ASP A 331 8.72 4.35 21.81
N LEU A 332 9.02 4.29 20.50
CA LEU A 332 8.11 4.66 19.42
C LEU A 332 6.99 3.62 19.18
N LEU A 333 7.10 2.41 19.73
CA LEU A 333 6.08 1.37 19.62
C LEU A 333 4.86 1.62 20.52
N LYS A 334 4.95 2.59 21.44
CA LYS A 334 3.87 2.89 22.37
C LYS A 334 2.77 3.67 21.65
N VAL A 335 1.55 3.15 21.74
CA VAL A 335 0.34 3.87 21.31
C VAL A 335 0.11 5.04 22.27
N SER A 336 0.06 6.25 21.74
CA SER A 336 -0.24 7.47 22.50
C SER A 336 -1.75 7.73 22.57
N GLU A 337 -2.19 8.63 23.46
CA GLU A 337 -3.60 9.08 23.45
C GLU A 337 -3.94 9.82 22.15
N GLY A 338 -2.97 10.54 21.57
CA GLY A 338 -3.11 11.14 20.24
C GLY A 338 -3.43 10.12 19.15
N ASP A 339 -2.80 8.94 19.19
CA ASP A 339 -3.10 7.83 18.28
C ASP A 339 -4.55 7.32 18.42
N ARG A 340 -5.04 7.17 19.65
CA ARG A 340 -6.43 6.76 19.91
C ARG A 340 -7.42 7.80 19.38
N GLU A 341 -7.18 9.08 19.65
CA GLU A 341 -8.02 10.16 19.16
C GLU A 341 -8.05 10.22 17.62
N LYS A 342 -6.90 10.06 16.97
CA LYS A 342 -6.81 10.00 15.50
C LYS A 342 -7.62 8.82 14.95
N LEU A 343 -7.57 7.65 15.59
CA LEU A 343 -8.36 6.49 15.17
C LEU A 343 -9.86 6.76 15.29
N VAL A 344 -10.30 7.38 16.39
CA VAL A 344 -11.70 7.77 16.59
C VAL A 344 -12.14 8.76 15.51
N LYS A 345 -11.34 9.79 15.23
CA LYS A 345 -11.61 10.78 14.16
C LYS A 345 -11.75 10.10 12.79
N LEU A 346 -10.81 9.22 12.44
CA LEU A 346 -10.86 8.47 11.18
C LEU A 346 -12.12 7.60 11.10
N ASN A 347 -12.47 6.86 12.16
CA ASN A 347 -13.67 6.02 12.18
C ASN A 347 -14.97 6.84 12.09
N ASN A 348 -15.01 8.04 12.69
CA ASN A 348 -16.15 8.95 12.58
C ASN A 348 -16.35 9.44 11.14
N LEU A 349 -15.27 9.88 10.47
CA LEU A 349 -15.32 10.29 9.06
C LEU A 349 -15.86 9.17 8.16
N ARG A 350 -15.34 7.95 8.37
CA ARG A 350 -15.75 6.76 7.62
C ARG A 350 -17.22 6.39 7.89
N SER A 351 -17.68 6.53 9.13
CA SER A 351 -19.07 6.23 9.50
C SER A 351 -20.05 7.27 8.95
N ALA A 352 -19.69 8.56 9.00
CA ALA A 352 -20.47 9.64 8.43
C ALA A 352 -20.66 9.46 6.92
N HIS A 353 -19.60 9.06 6.22
CA HIS A 353 -19.66 8.77 4.80
C HIS A 353 -20.63 7.64 4.46
N LYS A 354 -20.54 6.50 5.18
CA LYS A 354 -21.46 5.36 4.99
C LYS A 354 -22.94 5.74 5.11
N PHE A 355 -23.25 6.67 6.01
CA PHE A 355 -24.62 7.13 6.21
C PHE A 355 -25.12 8.01 5.06
N SER A 356 -24.21 8.75 4.39
CA SER A 356 -24.56 9.67 3.30
C SER A 356 -24.80 8.98 1.96
N THR A 357 -24.20 7.82 1.72
CA THR A 357 -24.15 7.22 0.37
C THR A 357 -25.10 6.04 0.14
N GLN A 358 -26.07 5.74 1.02
CA GLN A 358 -26.88 4.49 1.07
C GLN A 358 -27.50 3.89 -0.22
N ASP A 359 -27.31 4.45 -1.43
CA ASP A 359 -27.98 4.04 -2.68
C ASP A 359 -27.10 3.55 -3.88
N LEU A 360 -25.76 3.38 -3.83
CA LEU A 360 -24.97 3.06 -5.06
C LEU A 360 -23.81 2.04 -4.93
N SER A 361 -24.09 0.75 -5.12
CA SER A 361 -23.28 -0.42 -4.67
C SER A 361 -21.83 -0.58 -5.15
N GLU A 362 -21.33 0.16 -6.15
CA GLU A 362 -19.94 0.01 -6.65
C GLU A 362 -19.07 1.27 -6.47
N GLU A 363 -19.64 2.48 -6.40
CA GLU A 363 -18.89 3.73 -6.13
C GLU A 363 -18.51 3.89 -4.63
N PHE A 364 -18.96 2.98 -3.77
CA PHE A 364 -18.71 3.04 -2.32
C PHE A 364 -17.27 2.70 -1.91
N LEU A 365 -16.60 1.77 -2.60
CA LEU A 365 -15.32 1.21 -2.14
C LEU A 365 -14.15 2.15 -2.46
N THR A 366 -14.18 2.78 -3.64
CA THR A 366 -13.21 3.81 -4.06
C THR A 366 -13.26 5.00 -3.10
N ASN A 367 -14.46 5.38 -2.68
CA ASN A 367 -14.68 6.51 -1.79
C ASN A 367 -14.17 6.25 -0.34
N GLU A 368 -14.25 5.02 0.18
CA GLU A 368 -13.65 4.71 1.49
C GLU A 368 -12.10 4.83 1.49
N GLU A 369 -11.44 4.38 0.43
CA GLU A 369 -9.99 4.46 0.32
C GLU A 369 -9.53 5.92 0.11
N GLU A 370 -10.27 6.70 -0.67
CA GLU A 370 -10.07 8.16 -0.81
C GLU A 370 -10.16 8.88 0.54
N ILE A 371 -11.13 8.53 1.40
CA ILE A 371 -11.23 9.11 2.75
C ILE A 371 -10.00 8.79 3.60
N ILE A 372 -9.54 7.53 3.57
CA ILE A 372 -8.37 7.12 4.35
C ILE A 372 -7.11 7.84 3.82
N ASN A 373 -6.90 7.85 2.50
CA ASN A 373 -5.78 8.54 1.87
C ASN A 373 -5.80 10.04 2.19
N SER A 374 -6.95 10.68 2.08
CA SER A 374 -7.12 12.10 2.37
C SER A 374 -6.84 12.40 3.85
N PHE A 375 -7.31 11.55 4.76
CA PHE A 375 -7.06 11.69 6.20
C PHE A 375 -5.56 11.67 6.52
N PHE A 376 -4.82 10.69 6.01
CA PHE A 376 -3.37 10.60 6.26
C PHE A 376 -2.60 11.72 5.55
N THR A 377 -3.00 12.09 4.33
CA THR A 377 -2.37 13.19 3.59
C THR A 377 -2.55 14.52 4.33
N GLU A 378 -3.78 14.85 4.76
CA GLU A 378 -4.05 16.06 5.54
C GLU A 378 -3.29 16.05 6.87
N LEU A 379 -3.23 14.90 7.56
CA LEU A 379 -2.48 14.74 8.80
C LEU A 379 -0.98 15.03 8.58
N ASN A 380 -0.39 14.47 7.52
CA ASN A 380 1.02 14.63 7.21
C ASN A 380 1.34 16.07 6.77
N GLU A 381 0.52 16.65 5.90
CA GLU A 381 0.70 18.03 5.42
C GLU A 381 0.56 19.03 6.56
N ARG A 382 -0.42 18.85 7.45
CA ARG A 382 -0.59 19.69 8.64
C ARG A 382 0.60 19.58 9.59
N LEU A 383 1.09 18.36 9.84
CA LEU A 383 2.28 18.10 10.66
C LEU A 383 3.49 18.84 10.11
N PHE A 384 3.83 18.61 8.84
CA PHE A 384 5.02 19.21 8.23
C PHE A 384 4.89 20.71 8.01
N GLN A 385 3.73 21.22 7.59
CA GLN A 385 3.52 22.65 7.41
C GLN A 385 3.71 23.39 8.74
N THR A 386 3.17 22.86 9.84
CA THR A 386 3.34 23.46 11.17
C THR A 386 4.81 23.47 11.59
N LEU A 387 5.53 22.37 11.35
CA LEU A 387 6.96 22.28 11.68
C LEU A 387 7.80 23.26 10.86
N LEU A 388 7.51 23.40 9.57
CA LEU A 388 8.17 24.37 8.69
C LEU A 388 7.87 25.81 9.11
N ASP A 389 6.61 26.13 9.42
CA ASP A 389 6.22 27.47 9.89
C ASP A 389 6.95 27.85 11.18
N ILE A 390 7.09 26.91 12.12
CA ILE A 390 7.85 27.10 13.37
C ILE A 390 9.34 27.27 13.06
N SER A 391 9.92 26.49 12.15
CA SER A 391 11.34 26.64 11.80
C SER A 391 11.68 28.03 11.22
N GLN A 392 10.69 28.69 10.62
CA GLN A 392 10.78 30.03 10.07
C GLN A 392 10.43 31.13 11.08
N SER A 393 9.90 30.78 12.26
CA SER A 393 9.61 31.74 13.32
C SER A 393 10.89 32.26 13.98
N GLN A 394 10.80 33.39 14.69
CA GLN A 394 11.96 33.99 15.36
C GLN A 394 12.49 33.14 16.52
N ASP A 395 11.61 32.48 17.24
CA ASP A 395 11.92 31.70 18.44
C ASP A 395 12.14 30.21 18.15
N ARG A 396 11.59 29.69 17.05
CA ARG A 396 11.63 28.27 16.64
C ARG A 396 11.17 27.31 17.72
N GLN A 397 10.31 27.78 18.63
CA GLN A 397 9.88 27.02 19.79
C GLN A 397 8.66 26.16 19.44
N LEU A 398 8.84 24.84 19.53
CA LEU A 398 7.74 23.90 19.45
C LEU A 398 7.16 23.67 20.86
N THR A 399 5.90 24.05 21.05
CA THR A 399 5.17 23.96 22.32
C THR A 399 4.22 22.77 22.35
N SER A 400 3.73 22.41 23.53
CA SER A 400 2.68 21.39 23.70
C SER A 400 1.39 21.73 22.94
N ASP A 401 1.07 23.01 22.78
CA ASP A 401 -0.11 23.44 22.01
C ASP A 401 0.09 23.22 20.50
N HIS A 402 1.31 23.41 19.98
CA HIS A 402 1.64 23.03 18.61
C HIS A 402 1.53 21.51 18.40
N MET A 403 1.99 20.69 19.35
CA MET A 403 1.86 19.23 19.25
C MET A 403 0.39 18.79 19.23
N LYS A 404 -0.44 19.34 20.12
CA LYS A 404 -1.89 19.06 20.12
C LYS A 404 -2.57 19.54 18.84
N SER A 405 -2.17 20.69 18.31
CA SER A 405 -2.78 21.25 17.10
C SER A 405 -2.52 20.39 15.87
N ILE A 406 -1.41 19.63 15.82
CA ILE A 406 -1.11 18.68 14.75
C ILE A 406 -1.50 17.23 15.08
N GLY A 407 -2.23 17.01 16.17
CA GLY A 407 -2.77 15.70 16.54
C GLY A 407 -1.77 14.74 17.18
N LEU A 408 -0.69 15.27 17.76
CA LEU A 408 0.30 14.51 18.53
C LEU A 408 0.09 14.72 20.04
N ASP A 409 0.35 13.67 20.82
CA ASP A 409 0.39 13.74 22.28
C ASP A 409 1.72 14.35 22.76
N PRO A 410 1.71 15.47 23.52
CA PRO A 410 2.94 16.15 23.94
C PRO A 410 3.93 15.29 24.72
N THR A 411 3.45 14.24 25.40
CA THR A 411 4.28 13.36 26.21
C THR A 411 4.67 12.09 25.45
N GLY A 412 3.69 11.36 24.92
CA GLY A 412 3.86 10.07 24.27
C GLY A 412 4.50 10.16 22.89
N ASP A 413 4.27 11.24 22.15
CA ASP A 413 4.78 11.41 20.78
C ASP A 413 6.05 12.28 20.72
N ARG A 414 6.59 12.69 21.87
CA ARG A 414 7.79 13.53 21.93
C ARG A 414 9.00 12.87 21.27
N ALA A 415 9.24 11.58 21.54
CA ALA A 415 10.36 10.84 20.96
C ALA A 415 10.24 10.74 19.43
N PHE A 416 9.03 10.45 18.94
CA PHE A 416 8.73 10.43 17.51
C PHE A 416 9.01 11.79 16.87
N LEU A 417 8.54 12.86 17.49
CA LEU A 417 8.72 14.20 16.94
C LEU A 417 10.18 14.64 16.89
N MET A 418 10.97 14.30 17.93
CA MET A 418 12.42 14.54 17.95
C MET A 418 13.13 13.82 16.79
N GLU A 419 12.83 12.53 16.58
CA GLU A 419 13.41 11.78 15.46
C GLU A 419 12.95 12.32 14.11
N LEU A 420 11.70 12.77 14.01
CA LEU A 420 11.15 13.31 12.77
C LEU A 420 11.86 14.61 12.36
N VAL A 421 12.01 15.55 13.29
CA VAL A 421 12.66 16.84 12.97
C VAL A 421 14.14 16.64 12.65
N GLU A 422 14.81 15.69 13.30
CA GLU A 422 16.19 15.32 12.98
C GLU A 422 16.30 14.66 11.59
N HIS A 423 15.46 13.67 11.29
CA HIS A 423 15.44 12.94 10.02
C HIS A 423 15.22 13.87 8.82
N TYR A 424 14.31 14.83 8.98
CA TYR A 424 13.95 15.80 7.94
C TYR A 424 14.81 17.08 7.95
N GLY A 425 15.74 17.22 8.91
CA GLY A 425 16.59 18.41 9.04
C GLY A 425 15.80 19.70 9.32
N ILE A 426 14.68 19.61 10.04
CA ILE A 426 13.83 20.75 10.37
C ILE A 426 14.33 21.40 11.66
N ASP A 427 14.72 22.66 11.58
CA ASP A 427 15.31 23.41 12.70
C ASP A 427 14.24 23.94 13.67
N VAL A 428 13.91 23.13 14.69
CA VAL A 428 12.99 23.50 15.78
C VAL A 428 13.54 23.10 17.14
N VAL A 429 13.20 23.89 18.17
CA VAL A 429 13.58 23.65 19.55
C VAL A 429 12.36 23.19 20.35
N LEU A 430 12.36 21.93 20.79
CA LEU A 430 11.28 21.39 21.62
C LEU A 430 11.37 21.95 23.05
N MET A 431 10.35 22.72 23.43
CA MET A 431 10.17 23.15 24.81
C MET A 431 9.96 21.93 25.70
N VAL A 432 10.72 21.86 26.79
CA VAL A 432 10.40 20.95 27.90
C VAL A 432 9.46 21.74 28.80
N ASP A 433 8.17 21.40 28.80
CA ASP A 433 7.27 21.88 29.84
C ASP A 433 7.77 21.29 31.16
N ASN A 434 8.60 22.05 31.86
CA ASN A 434 9.14 21.67 33.15
C ASN A 434 7.97 21.73 34.15
N PRO A 435 7.49 20.61 34.71
CA PRO A 435 6.35 20.65 35.60
C PRO A 435 6.83 21.06 37.00
N CYS A 436 7.40 22.26 37.18
CA CYS A 436 7.78 22.79 38.51
C CYS A 436 8.17 24.27 38.45
N CYS A 437 7.20 25.16 38.66
CA CYS A 437 7.39 26.34 39.50
C CYS A 437 6.15 26.41 40.42
N PRO A 438 6.24 25.99 41.68
CA PRO A 438 5.19 26.28 42.64
C PRO A 438 5.14 27.80 42.86
N LYS A 439 3.96 28.40 42.72
CA LYS A 439 3.70 29.72 43.29
C LYS A 439 3.46 29.62 44.78
#